data_AF-A0A2D6ZUB5-F1
#
_entry.id   AF-A0A2D6ZUB5-F1
#
_cell.length_a   1.000
_cell.length_b   1.000
_cell.length_c   1.000
_cell.angle_alpha   90.00
_cell.angle_beta   90.00
_cell.angle_gamma   90.00
#
_symmetry.space_group_name_H-M   'P 1'
#
loop_
_entity.id
_entity.type
_entity.pdbx_description
1 polymer ?
#
loop_
_entity_poly.entity_id
_entity_poly.type
_entity_poly.pdbx_seq_one_letter_code
_entity_poly.pdbx_strand_id
1 'polypeptide(L)'
;MKSHLLPEGFRDSLPDLAAKEFAIISKFVDFMSSNGYDIIRPPLLEFENSLFFLSKNKRNDNSFRVLDPLSQKMMGVRSDMTSQIARIACGALKKKERPLRLSYSGEILKVQNNQLNISRQFNQIGGEIVGIGNNFCEIEIISLIRLFLNILKIKNYSLSLSMPSLFESVCNDFNLDKNKRSFLREKYENKNILEINKLSSDIADVSKVLLESIGKLDAHIENLKVFKFPKQTQIEINKFLNSL
;
A
#
# COMPACT_ATOMS: atom_id res chain seq x y z
N MET A 1 -31.36 30.51 -1.20
CA MET A 1 -30.14 30.07 -0.48
C MET A 1 -29.70 28.76 -1.10
N LYS A 2 -28.44 28.62 -1.53
CA LYS A 2 -27.94 27.33 -2.07
C LYS A 2 -27.70 26.35 -0.92
N SER A 3 -28.77 25.72 -0.42
CA SER A 3 -28.79 24.83 0.76
C SER A 3 -28.45 23.36 0.44
N HIS A 4 -27.80 23.09 -0.70
CA HIS A 4 -27.52 21.72 -1.17
C HIS A 4 -26.08 21.53 -1.68
N LEU A 5 -25.17 22.46 -1.36
CA LEU A 5 -23.77 22.33 -1.76
C LEU A 5 -23.02 21.44 -0.75
N LEU A 6 -22.34 20.42 -1.27
CA LEU A 6 -21.40 19.60 -0.51
C LEU A 6 -19.99 20.23 -0.54
N PRO A 7 -19.15 19.98 0.48
CA PRO A 7 -17.76 20.38 0.43
C PRO A 7 -17.02 19.71 -0.74
N GLU A 8 -15.97 20.36 -1.23
CA GLU A 8 -15.16 19.81 -2.32
C GLU A 8 -14.63 18.42 -1.98
N GLY A 9 -14.75 17.50 -2.95
CA GLY A 9 -14.34 16.10 -2.83
C GLY A 9 -15.38 15.17 -2.19
N PHE A 10 -16.53 15.69 -1.73
CA PHE A 10 -17.65 14.90 -1.23
C PHE A 10 -18.78 14.86 -2.26
N ARG A 11 -19.44 13.70 -2.34
CA ARG A 11 -20.56 13.47 -3.26
C ARG A 11 -21.51 12.44 -2.67
N ASP A 12 -22.79 12.56 -3.00
CA ASP A 12 -23.76 11.52 -2.73
C ASP A 12 -23.59 10.36 -3.73
N SER A 13 -23.65 9.13 -3.23
CA SER A 13 -23.83 7.95 -4.07
C SER A 13 -25.34 7.75 -4.28
N LEU A 14 -25.83 8.07 -5.48
CA LEU A 14 -27.25 7.94 -5.83
C LEU A 14 -27.65 6.45 -5.96
N PRO A 15 -28.95 6.11 -5.92
CA PRO A 15 -29.41 4.72 -5.76
C PRO A 15 -28.73 3.68 -6.66
N ASP A 16 -28.55 3.96 -7.95
CA ASP A 16 -27.90 3.03 -8.89
C ASP A 16 -26.43 2.78 -8.58
N LEU A 17 -25.70 3.82 -8.16
CA LEU A 17 -24.28 3.71 -7.80
C LEU A 17 -24.15 3.04 -6.43
N ALA A 18 -24.96 3.47 -5.45
CA ALA A 18 -24.96 2.92 -4.11
C ALA A 18 -25.29 1.41 -4.11
N ALA A 19 -26.26 0.99 -4.92
CA ALA A 19 -26.60 -0.42 -5.08
C ALA A 19 -25.44 -1.24 -5.68
N LYS A 20 -24.72 -0.68 -6.66
CA LYS A 20 -23.53 -1.32 -7.25
C LYS A 20 -22.38 -1.42 -6.25
N GLU A 21 -22.10 -0.35 -5.51
CA GLU A 21 -21.08 -0.34 -4.45
C GLU A 21 -21.38 -1.40 -3.38
N PHE A 22 -22.62 -1.43 -2.90
CA PHE A 22 -23.05 -2.43 -1.91
C PHE A 22 -22.95 -3.86 -2.44
N ALA A 23 -23.35 -4.11 -3.69
CA ALA A 23 -23.24 -5.43 -4.30
C ALA A 23 -21.79 -5.92 -4.42
N ILE A 24 -20.84 -5.02 -4.73
CA ILE A 24 -19.41 -5.34 -4.77
C ILE A 24 -18.89 -5.67 -3.36
N ILE A 25 -19.26 -4.87 -2.36
CA ILE A 25 -18.86 -5.07 -0.96
C ILE A 25 -19.39 -6.40 -0.42
N SER A 26 -20.66 -6.73 -0.68
CA SER A 26 -21.25 -8.00 -0.27
C SER A 26 -20.49 -9.18 -0.87
N LYS A 27 -20.22 -9.15 -2.18
CA LYS A 27 -19.44 -10.20 -2.86
C LYS A 27 -18.02 -10.31 -2.29
N PHE A 28 -17.39 -9.19 -1.94
CA PHE A 28 -16.06 -9.19 -1.34
C PHE A 28 -16.07 -9.87 0.02
N VAL A 29 -17.02 -9.51 0.89
CA VAL A 29 -17.19 -10.08 2.22
C VAL A 29 -17.38 -11.60 2.14
N ASP A 30 -18.32 -12.06 1.30
CA ASP A 30 -18.58 -13.49 1.12
C ASP A 30 -17.35 -14.22 0.57
N PHE A 31 -16.68 -13.62 -0.42
CA PHE A 31 -15.47 -14.17 -1.02
C PHE A 31 -14.34 -14.32 0.00
N MET A 32 -14.02 -13.28 0.78
CA MET A 32 -12.94 -13.32 1.76
C MET A 32 -13.23 -14.32 2.88
N SER A 33 -14.46 -14.35 3.40
CA SER A 33 -14.86 -15.34 4.41
C SER A 33 -14.77 -16.77 3.89
N SER A 34 -15.15 -17.03 2.64
CA SER A 34 -14.99 -18.36 2.02
C SER A 34 -13.53 -18.79 1.82
N ASN A 35 -12.59 -17.84 1.81
CA ASN A 35 -11.15 -18.07 1.72
C ASN A 35 -10.45 -18.03 3.10
N GLY A 36 -11.20 -18.10 4.20
CA GLY A 36 -10.63 -18.20 5.55
C GLY A 36 -10.12 -16.89 6.13
N TYR A 37 -10.61 -15.74 5.64
CA TYR A 37 -10.31 -14.43 6.22
C TYR A 37 -11.43 -13.99 7.16
N ASP A 38 -11.07 -13.72 8.41
CA ASP A 38 -11.99 -13.21 9.42
C ASP A 38 -12.28 -11.72 9.17
N ILE A 39 -13.56 -11.36 9.12
CA ILE A 39 -13.97 -9.96 8.98
C ILE A 39 -13.78 -9.22 10.30
N ILE A 40 -13.13 -8.06 10.23
CA ILE A 40 -13.02 -7.12 11.33
C ILE A 40 -13.52 -5.73 10.94
N ARG A 41 -14.08 -5.02 11.92
CA ARG A 41 -14.70 -3.71 11.73
C ARG A 41 -14.18 -2.73 12.79
N PRO A 42 -13.01 -2.10 12.58
CA PRO A 42 -12.52 -1.05 13.47
C PRO A 42 -13.42 0.20 13.38
N PRO A 43 -13.41 1.05 14.42
CA PRO A 43 -14.17 2.31 14.43
C PRO A 43 -13.65 3.29 13.36
N LEU A 44 -14.50 4.24 12.96
CA LEU A 44 -14.12 5.31 12.02
C LEU A 44 -13.11 6.30 12.64
N LEU A 45 -13.24 6.54 13.94
CA LEU A 45 -12.44 7.46 14.73
C LEU A 45 -11.60 6.70 15.76
N GLU A 46 -10.35 7.12 15.95
CA GLU A 46 -9.50 6.69 17.06
C GLU A 46 -8.65 7.86 17.54
N PHE A 47 -8.16 7.80 18.80
CA PHE A 47 -7.12 8.72 19.25
C PHE A 47 -5.89 8.62 18.35
N GLU A 48 -5.23 9.75 18.07
CA GLU A 48 -4.11 9.81 17.10
C GLU A 48 -3.01 8.79 17.41
N ASN A 49 -2.69 8.59 18.69
CA ASN A 49 -1.69 7.61 19.15
C ASN A 49 -2.05 6.16 18.77
N SER A 50 -3.35 5.85 18.69
CA SER A 50 -3.89 4.54 18.34
C SER A 50 -4.04 4.39 16.82
N LEU A 51 -4.61 5.42 16.18
CA LEU A 51 -4.88 5.42 14.75
C LEU A 51 -3.61 5.32 13.92
N PHE A 52 -2.54 5.97 14.38
CA PHE A 52 -1.26 6.04 13.68
C PHE A 52 -0.23 5.08 14.26
N PHE A 53 -0.70 3.89 14.69
CA PHE A 53 0.12 2.85 15.32
C PHE A 53 1.38 2.49 14.52
N LEU A 54 1.30 2.47 13.19
CA LEU A 54 2.43 2.18 12.30
C LEU A 54 3.28 3.42 11.95
N SER A 55 2.79 4.63 12.22
CA SER A 55 3.49 5.88 11.90
C SER A 55 4.51 6.24 12.98
N LYS A 56 5.78 6.38 12.59
CA LYS A 56 6.85 6.84 13.48
C LYS A 56 6.56 8.23 14.08
N ASN A 57 5.94 9.11 13.30
CA ASN A 57 5.63 10.48 13.70
C ASN A 57 4.27 10.62 14.38
N LYS A 58 3.51 9.52 14.54
CA LYS A 58 2.15 9.49 15.10
C LYS A 58 1.21 10.55 14.51
N ARG A 59 1.41 10.83 13.22
CA ARG A 59 0.62 11.78 12.43
C ARG A 59 0.48 11.25 11.02
N ASN A 60 -0.59 11.68 10.38
CA ASN A 60 -0.86 11.48 8.98
C ASN A 60 -1.62 12.70 8.47
N ASP A 61 -0.95 13.51 7.66
CA ASP A 61 -1.48 14.78 7.15
C ASP A 61 -2.72 14.59 6.26
N ASN A 62 -2.95 13.36 5.78
CA ASN A 62 -4.16 13.00 5.05
C ASN A 62 -5.35 12.66 5.96
N SER A 63 -5.22 12.65 7.27
CA SER A 63 -6.33 12.32 8.18
C SER A 63 -7.01 13.58 8.71
N PHE A 64 -8.34 13.61 8.66
CA PHE A 64 -9.08 14.67 9.35
C PHE A 64 -8.89 14.52 10.86
N ARG A 65 -8.94 15.65 11.56
CA ARG A 65 -8.74 15.71 13.01
C ARG A 65 -10.01 16.24 13.65
N VAL A 66 -10.44 15.58 14.71
CA VAL A 66 -11.64 15.92 15.47
C VAL A 66 -11.25 15.97 16.94
N LEU A 67 -11.64 17.03 17.64
CA LEU A 67 -11.51 17.08 19.09
C LEU A 67 -12.66 16.25 19.68
N ASP A 68 -12.35 15.26 20.51
CA ASP A 68 -13.37 14.56 21.30
C ASP A 68 -13.92 15.52 22.38
N PRO A 69 -15.21 15.92 22.34
CA PRO A 69 -15.76 16.84 23.33
C PRO A 69 -15.74 16.28 24.75
N LEU A 70 -15.76 14.95 24.91
CA LEU A 70 -15.80 14.31 26.22
C LEU A 70 -14.43 14.27 26.88
N SER A 71 -13.43 13.71 26.20
CA SER A 71 -12.07 13.59 26.76
C SER A 71 -11.17 14.78 26.47
N GLN A 72 -11.58 15.70 25.61
CA GLN A 72 -10.78 16.82 25.08
C GLN A 72 -9.48 16.38 24.38
N LYS A 73 -9.42 15.12 23.95
CA LYS A 73 -8.27 14.58 23.21
C LYS A 73 -8.51 14.69 21.71
N MET A 74 -7.43 14.88 20.96
CA MET A 74 -7.48 14.82 19.50
C MET A 74 -7.66 13.37 19.04
N MET A 75 -8.66 13.18 18.17
CA MET A 75 -8.89 11.98 17.40
C MET A 75 -8.59 12.25 15.92
N GLY A 76 -8.24 11.19 15.21
CA GLY A 76 -8.20 11.18 13.76
C GLY A 76 -9.40 10.43 13.19
N VAL A 77 -9.89 10.90 12.05
CA VAL A 77 -10.72 10.09 11.14
C VAL A 77 -9.76 9.27 10.29
N ARG A 78 -9.98 7.94 10.22
CA ARG A 78 -9.11 7.05 9.45
C ARG A 78 -9.05 7.46 7.96
N SER A 79 -7.83 7.52 7.43
CA SER A 79 -7.53 7.73 5.99
C SER A 79 -7.05 6.48 5.27
N ASP A 80 -6.86 5.40 6.04
CA ASP A 80 -6.53 4.03 5.65
C ASP A 80 -6.89 3.10 6.82
N MET A 81 -7.08 1.80 6.57
CA MET A 81 -7.44 0.83 7.60
C MET A 81 -6.25 0.05 8.15
N THR A 82 -5.13 -0.07 7.42
CA THR A 82 -3.99 -0.96 7.74
C THR A 82 -3.44 -0.74 9.15
N SER A 83 -3.29 0.52 9.58
CA SER A 83 -2.80 0.82 10.94
C SER A 83 -3.73 0.32 12.04
N GLN A 84 -5.05 0.38 11.82
CA GLN A 84 -6.03 -0.17 12.75
C GLN A 84 -5.97 -1.70 12.77
N ILE A 85 -5.77 -2.35 11.62
CA ILE A 85 -5.60 -3.81 11.54
C ILE A 85 -4.36 -4.25 12.33
N ALA A 86 -3.23 -3.58 12.13
CA ALA A 86 -2.00 -3.87 12.87
C ALA A 86 -2.18 -3.70 14.38
N ARG A 87 -2.85 -2.62 14.81
CA ARG A 87 -3.19 -2.39 16.22
C ARG A 87 -4.06 -3.52 16.78
N ILE A 88 -5.10 -3.93 16.05
CA ILE A 88 -5.99 -5.02 16.46
C ILE A 88 -5.21 -6.34 16.56
N ALA A 89 -4.38 -6.64 15.57
CA ALA A 89 -3.54 -7.84 15.55
C ALA A 89 -2.59 -7.88 16.77
N CYS A 90 -1.89 -6.78 17.06
CA CYS A 90 -0.94 -6.67 18.17
C CYS A 90 -1.60 -6.51 19.55
N GLY A 91 -2.87 -6.09 19.59
CA GLY A 91 -3.65 -5.87 20.80
C GLY A 91 -4.68 -6.96 21.04
N ALA A 92 -5.92 -6.71 20.59
CA ALA A 92 -7.08 -7.57 20.85
C ALA A 92 -6.88 -9.03 20.39
N LEU A 93 -6.17 -9.23 19.28
CA LEU A 93 -5.91 -10.56 18.71
C LEU A 93 -4.49 -11.07 19.03
N LYS A 94 -3.81 -10.52 20.03
CA LYS A 94 -2.44 -10.92 20.39
C LYS A 94 -2.32 -12.41 20.74
N LYS A 95 -3.36 -12.99 21.34
CA LYS A 95 -3.40 -14.40 21.78
C LYS A 95 -3.86 -15.38 20.70
N LYS A 96 -4.31 -14.90 19.54
CA LYS A 96 -4.72 -15.76 18.42
C LYS A 96 -3.49 -16.30 17.69
N GLU A 97 -3.55 -17.54 17.24
CA GLU A 97 -2.48 -18.18 16.47
C GLU A 97 -2.19 -17.42 15.18
N ARG A 98 -0.94 -17.55 14.70
CA ARG A 98 -0.47 -16.89 13.47
C ARG A 98 -0.29 -17.91 12.35
N PRO A 99 -0.52 -17.53 11.08
CA PRO A 99 -0.94 -16.20 10.63
C PRO A 99 -2.38 -15.83 10.99
N LEU A 100 -2.62 -14.54 11.25
CA LEU A 100 -3.97 -14.00 11.14
C LEU A 100 -4.28 -13.71 9.67
N ARG A 101 -5.46 -14.11 9.22
CA ARG A 101 -6.03 -13.69 7.94
C ARG A 101 -7.23 -12.80 8.24
N LEU A 102 -7.07 -11.50 8.06
CA LEU A 102 -8.09 -10.51 8.43
C LEU A 102 -8.57 -9.80 7.18
N SER A 103 -9.88 -9.62 7.04
CA SER A 103 -10.46 -8.80 5.98
C SER A 103 -11.32 -7.68 6.56
N TYR A 104 -11.55 -6.64 5.76
CA TYR A 104 -12.28 -5.46 6.20
C TYR A 104 -13.03 -4.79 5.05
N SER A 105 -14.09 -4.08 5.40
CA SER A 105 -14.77 -3.11 4.56
C SER A 105 -15.18 -1.92 5.40
N GLY A 106 -14.93 -0.70 4.92
CA GLY A 106 -15.45 0.49 5.56
C GLY A 106 -14.99 1.79 4.94
N GLU A 107 -15.68 2.86 5.29
CA GLU A 107 -15.38 4.20 4.77
C GLU A 107 -14.08 4.76 5.33
N ILE A 108 -13.30 5.42 4.49
CA ILE A 108 -12.13 6.21 4.84
C ILE A 108 -12.35 7.66 4.39
N LEU A 109 -11.74 8.60 5.11
CA LEU A 109 -11.75 10.01 4.75
C LEU A 109 -10.32 10.55 4.61
N LYS A 110 -10.08 11.30 3.54
CA LYS A 110 -8.78 11.92 3.24
C LYS A 110 -8.88 13.44 3.18
N VAL A 111 -8.01 14.14 3.91
CA VAL A 111 -7.90 15.61 3.85
C VAL A 111 -7.58 16.03 2.43
N GLN A 112 -6.59 15.39 1.82
CA GLN A 112 -6.24 15.54 0.42
C GLN A 112 -6.01 14.15 -0.16
N ASN A 113 -6.55 13.90 -1.34
CA ASN A 113 -6.23 12.72 -2.12
C ASN A 113 -5.22 13.09 -3.22
N ASN A 114 -5.08 12.30 -4.29
CA ASN A 114 -4.14 12.63 -5.36
C ASN A 114 -4.75 13.61 -6.39
N GLN A 115 -3.90 14.22 -7.22
CA GLN A 115 -4.32 15.19 -8.24
C GLN A 115 -5.28 14.60 -9.29
N LEU A 116 -5.31 13.28 -9.46
CA LEU A 116 -6.17 12.59 -10.44
C LEU A 116 -7.56 12.26 -9.89
N ASN A 117 -7.74 12.27 -8.57
CA ASN A 117 -9.00 11.95 -7.91
C ASN A 117 -9.21 12.87 -6.72
N ILE A 118 -10.03 13.90 -6.93
CA ILE A 118 -10.38 14.90 -5.91
C ILE A 118 -11.31 14.36 -4.82
N SER A 119 -11.84 13.15 -4.94
CA SER A 119 -12.74 12.60 -3.92
C SER A 119 -11.99 12.36 -2.60
N ARG A 120 -12.69 12.61 -1.50
CA ARG A 120 -12.14 12.61 -0.14
C ARG A 120 -12.79 11.57 0.76
N GLN A 121 -13.79 10.85 0.27
CA GLN A 121 -14.49 9.77 0.98
C GLN A 121 -14.62 8.56 0.05
N PHE A 122 -14.26 7.39 0.56
CA PHE A 122 -14.28 6.14 -0.19
C PHE A 122 -14.64 4.98 0.72
N ASN A 123 -15.28 3.94 0.19
CA ASN A 123 -15.32 2.66 0.88
C ASN A 123 -14.08 1.84 0.50
N GLN A 124 -13.21 1.57 1.47
CA GLN A 124 -12.05 0.71 1.32
C GLN A 124 -12.42 -0.72 1.70
N ILE A 125 -12.07 -1.66 0.84
CA ILE A 125 -12.11 -3.10 1.11
C ILE A 125 -10.70 -3.66 0.99
N GLY A 126 -10.35 -4.65 1.82
CA GLY A 126 -9.01 -5.21 1.82
C GLY A 126 -8.85 -6.41 2.74
N GLY A 127 -7.68 -7.05 2.64
CA GLY A 127 -7.30 -8.19 3.46
C GLY A 127 -5.82 -8.12 3.83
N GLU A 128 -5.48 -8.59 5.03
CA GLU A 128 -4.15 -8.57 5.60
C GLU A 128 -3.80 -9.95 6.13
N ILE A 129 -2.57 -10.41 5.87
CA ILE A 129 -1.99 -11.58 6.52
C ILE A 129 -0.95 -11.09 7.52
N VAL A 130 -1.15 -11.38 8.81
CA VAL A 130 -0.28 -10.87 9.88
C VAL A 130 0.44 -12.02 10.59
N GLY A 131 1.77 -11.89 10.73
CA GLY A 131 2.58 -12.82 11.52
C GLY A 131 3.31 -13.91 10.71
N ILE A 132 3.57 -13.66 9.42
CA ILE A 132 4.42 -14.50 8.57
C ILE A 132 5.61 -13.70 8.04
N GLY A 133 6.75 -14.37 7.85
CA GLY A 133 7.97 -13.82 7.23
C GLY A 133 8.42 -14.54 5.95
N ASN A 134 7.57 -15.34 5.31
CA ASN A 134 7.86 -16.04 4.05
C ASN A 134 7.01 -15.51 2.88
N ASN A 135 7.44 -15.79 1.65
CA ASN A 135 6.83 -15.24 0.43
C ASN A 135 5.49 -15.92 0.05
N PHE A 136 5.09 -17.02 0.69
CA PHE A 136 3.84 -17.73 0.36
C PHE A 136 2.60 -16.85 0.51
N CYS A 137 2.64 -15.88 1.43
CA CYS A 137 1.55 -14.92 1.63
C CYS A 137 1.34 -13.97 0.44
N GLU A 138 2.41 -13.63 -0.28
CA GLU A 138 2.32 -12.73 -1.43
C GLU A 138 1.57 -13.41 -2.58
N ILE A 139 1.87 -14.68 -2.83
CA ILE A 139 1.17 -15.52 -3.84
C ILE A 139 -0.30 -15.68 -3.46
N GLU A 140 -0.61 -15.91 -2.18
CA GLU A 140 -1.99 -16.01 -1.68
C GLU A 140 -2.77 -14.72 -1.98
N ILE A 141 -2.24 -13.56 -1.59
CA ILE A 141 -2.89 -12.25 -1.82
C ILE A 141 -3.07 -11.96 -3.31
N ILE A 142 -2.05 -12.20 -4.14
CA ILE A 142 -2.14 -12.00 -5.60
C ILE A 142 -3.22 -12.91 -6.21
N SER A 143 -3.28 -14.17 -5.75
CA SER A 143 -4.30 -15.13 -6.20
C SER A 143 -5.71 -14.68 -5.84
N LEU A 144 -5.91 -14.19 -4.60
CA LEU A 144 -7.20 -13.66 -4.15
C LEU A 144 -7.62 -12.43 -4.95
N ILE A 145 -6.71 -11.50 -5.23
CA ILE A 145 -6.98 -10.33 -6.09
C ILE A 145 -7.48 -10.79 -7.46
N ARG A 146 -6.76 -11.73 -8.11
CA ARG A 146 -7.15 -12.26 -9.43
C ARG A 146 -8.52 -12.94 -9.40
N LEU A 147 -8.76 -13.80 -8.41
CA LEU A 147 -10.04 -14.51 -8.27
C LEU A 147 -11.19 -13.52 -8.04
N PHE A 148 -11.00 -12.51 -7.21
CA PHE A 148 -12.02 -11.50 -6.96
C PHE A 148 -12.31 -10.64 -8.19
N LEU A 149 -11.27 -10.20 -8.93
CA LEU A 149 -11.44 -9.50 -10.20
C LEU A 149 -12.21 -10.34 -11.23
N ASN A 150 -11.98 -11.67 -11.27
CA ASN A 150 -12.75 -12.58 -12.11
C ASN A 150 -14.22 -12.67 -11.69
N ILE A 151 -14.52 -12.70 -10.39
CA ILE A 151 -15.92 -12.65 -9.87
C ILE A 151 -16.61 -11.35 -10.30
N LEU A 152 -15.87 -10.24 -10.32
CA LEU A 152 -16.34 -8.95 -10.83
C LEU A 152 -16.35 -8.84 -12.36
N LYS A 153 -15.89 -9.87 -13.07
CA LYS A 153 -15.75 -9.92 -14.54
C LYS A 153 -14.83 -8.83 -15.12
N ILE A 154 -13.85 -8.38 -14.34
CA ILE A 154 -12.84 -7.40 -14.77
C ILE A 154 -11.71 -8.15 -15.47
N LYS A 155 -11.60 -7.98 -16.79
CA LYS A 155 -10.63 -8.71 -17.63
C LYS A 155 -9.33 -7.95 -17.90
N ASN A 156 -9.41 -6.62 -17.99
CA ASN A 156 -8.30 -5.77 -18.43
C ASN A 156 -7.70 -5.04 -17.23
N TYR A 157 -6.75 -5.69 -16.56
CA TYR A 157 -6.00 -5.09 -15.47
C TYR A 157 -4.51 -5.44 -15.61
N SER A 158 -3.65 -4.65 -14.96
CA SER A 158 -2.23 -4.93 -14.84
C SER A 158 -1.86 -4.91 -13.36
N LEU A 159 -1.10 -5.92 -12.93
CA LEU A 159 -0.54 -5.95 -11.59
C LEU A 159 0.89 -5.43 -11.66
N SER A 160 1.15 -4.29 -11.04
CA SER A 160 2.50 -3.75 -10.90
C SER A 160 3.05 -4.16 -9.54
N LEU A 161 4.16 -4.89 -9.55
CA LEU A 161 4.89 -5.25 -8.34
C LEU A 161 6.07 -4.29 -8.17
N SER A 162 6.38 -3.93 -6.92
CA SER A 162 7.52 -3.09 -6.59
C SER A 162 8.27 -3.69 -5.41
N MET A 163 9.58 -3.43 -5.36
CA MET A 163 10.45 -3.92 -4.29
C MET A 163 11.13 -2.74 -3.60
N PRO A 164 10.52 -2.17 -2.55
CA PRO A 164 11.12 -1.06 -1.81
C PRO A 164 12.48 -1.41 -1.19
N SER A 165 12.72 -2.68 -0.86
CA SER A 165 14.00 -3.17 -0.31
C SER A 165 15.17 -2.96 -1.27
N LEU A 166 14.92 -3.02 -2.58
CA LEU A 166 15.96 -2.89 -3.61
C LEU A 166 16.68 -1.55 -3.54
N PHE A 167 15.93 -0.46 -3.29
CA PHE A 167 16.51 0.87 -3.11
C PHE A 167 17.48 0.92 -1.92
N GLU A 168 17.09 0.32 -0.80
CA GLU A 168 17.94 0.28 0.40
C GLU A 168 19.18 -0.57 0.16
N SER A 169 19.07 -1.70 -0.56
CA SER A 169 20.22 -2.53 -0.94
C SER A 169 21.21 -1.78 -1.82
N VAL A 170 20.74 -1.02 -2.83
CA VAL A 170 21.61 -0.15 -3.64
C VAL A 170 22.30 0.87 -2.73
N CYS A 171 21.56 1.55 -1.85
CA CYS A 171 22.15 2.54 -0.94
C CYS A 171 23.22 1.95 -0.01
N ASN A 172 23.01 0.71 0.45
CA ASN A 172 23.95 0.03 1.35
C ASN A 172 25.19 -0.47 0.62
N ASP A 173 25.06 -1.02 -0.59
CA ASP A 173 26.20 -1.47 -1.40
C ASP A 173 27.20 -0.33 -1.68
N PHE A 174 26.70 0.90 -1.83
CA PHE A 174 27.52 2.10 -2.07
C PHE A 174 27.76 2.95 -0.82
N ASN A 175 27.40 2.46 0.38
CA ASN A 175 27.58 3.17 1.67
C ASN A 175 27.08 4.62 1.65
N LEU A 176 25.90 4.87 1.07
CA LEU A 176 25.37 6.22 0.93
C LEU A 176 24.92 6.81 2.28
N ASP A 177 25.36 8.03 2.55
CA ASP A 177 24.88 8.83 3.68
C ASP A 177 23.44 9.32 3.46
N LYS A 178 22.85 9.92 4.50
CA LYS A 178 21.45 10.40 4.47
C LYS A 178 21.15 11.38 3.32
N ASN A 179 22.08 12.28 3.01
CA ASN A 179 21.88 13.30 1.98
C ASN A 179 21.93 12.65 0.59
N LYS A 180 22.91 11.78 0.36
CA LYS A 180 23.03 11.02 -0.89
C LYS A 180 21.86 10.08 -1.11
N ARG A 181 21.37 9.42 -0.06
CA ARG A 181 20.14 8.61 -0.11
C ARG A 181 18.93 9.44 -0.53
N SER A 182 18.74 10.61 0.09
CA SER A 182 17.63 11.50 -0.26
C SER A 182 17.71 11.97 -1.70
N PHE A 183 18.91 12.37 -2.15
CA PHE A 183 19.16 12.76 -3.53
C PHE A 183 18.85 11.62 -4.51
N LEU A 184 19.40 10.42 -4.25
CA LEU A 184 19.19 9.25 -5.09
C LEU A 184 17.69 8.90 -5.19
N ARG A 185 16.95 8.94 -4.07
CA ARG A 185 15.51 8.69 -4.04
C ARG A 185 14.75 9.63 -4.97
N GLU A 186 15.00 10.94 -4.85
CA GLU A 186 14.37 11.96 -5.70
C GLU A 186 14.69 11.72 -7.20
N LYS A 187 15.91 11.27 -7.52
CA LYS A 187 16.28 10.99 -8.91
C LYS A 187 15.66 9.70 -9.45
N TYR A 188 15.47 8.67 -8.63
CA TYR A 188 14.69 7.48 -9.01
C TYR A 188 13.22 7.82 -9.27
N GLU A 189 12.59 8.62 -8.40
CA GLU A 189 11.20 9.06 -8.54
C GLU A 189 10.97 9.80 -9.88
N ASN A 190 11.95 10.59 -10.30
CA ASN A 190 11.93 11.33 -11.56
C ASN A 190 12.62 10.61 -12.73
N LYS A 191 13.10 9.37 -12.52
CA LYS A 191 13.85 8.55 -13.50
C LYS A 191 15.03 9.27 -14.16
N ASN A 192 15.74 10.11 -13.41
CA ASN A 192 16.79 10.98 -13.95
C ASN A 192 18.18 10.36 -13.80
N ILE A 193 18.56 9.51 -14.76
CA ILE A 193 19.86 8.80 -14.77
C ILE A 193 21.04 9.77 -14.88
N LEU A 194 20.90 10.88 -15.62
CA LEU A 194 21.97 11.86 -15.80
C LEU A 194 22.41 12.50 -14.48
N GLU A 195 21.44 12.84 -13.61
CA GLU A 195 21.74 13.35 -12.28
C GLU A 195 22.29 12.28 -11.34
N ILE A 196 21.88 11.01 -11.49
CA ILE A 196 22.47 9.89 -10.73
C ILE A 196 23.95 9.73 -11.11
N ASN A 197 24.31 9.89 -12.38
CA ASN A 197 25.70 9.79 -12.85
C ASN A 197 26.63 10.84 -12.22
N LYS A 198 26.09 12.00 -11.82
CA LYS A 198 26.86 13.00 -11.06
C LYS A 198 27.23 12.52 -9.65
N LEU A 199 26.46 11.59 -9.08
CA LEU A 199 26.75 11.00 -7.78
C LEU A 199 27.84 9.93 -7.88
N SER A 200 27.73 9.04 -8.87
CA SER A 200 28.71 7.99 -9.18
C SER A 200 28.33 7.29 -10.48
N SER A 201 29.33 6.98 -11.32
CA SER A 201 29.15 6.16 -12.53
C SER A 201 28.60 4.77 -12.21
N ASP A 202 29.15 4.11 -11.19
CA ASP A 202 28.77 2.74 -10.83
C ASP A 202 27.31 2.67 -10.35
N ILE A 203 26.86 3.70 -9.61
CA ILE A 203 25.46 3.82 -9.19
C ILE A 203 24.57 4.04 -10.41
N ALA A 204 25.00 4.86 -11.37
CA ALA A 204 24.24 5.13 -12.58
C ALA A 204 24.09 3.90 -13.47
N ASP A 205 25.13 3.07 -13.59
CA ASP A 205 25.08 1.81 -14.35
C ASP A 205 24.07 0.84 -13.75
N VAL A 206 24.13 0.63 -12.42
CA VAL A 206 23.13 -0.18 -11.70
C VAL A 206 21.73 0.40 -11.89
N SER A 207 21.58 1.71 -11.69
CA SER A 207 20.29 2.39 -11.77
C SER A 207 19.68 2.33 -13.16
N LYS A 208 20.51 2.40 -14.21
CA LYS A 208 20.09 2.29 -15.61
C LYS A 208 19.42 0.94 -15.86
N VAL A 209 20.06 -0.16 -15.47
CA VAL A 209 19.49 -1.50 -15.65
C VAL A 209 18.19 -1.67 -14.88
N LEU A 210 18.13 -1.16 -13.63
CA LEU A 210 16.91 -1.21 -12.83
C LEU A 210 15.75 -0.41 -13.46
N LEU A 211 16.04 0.79 -13.96
CA LEU A 211 15.03 1.65 -14.59
C LEU A 211 14.58 1.11 -15.96
N GLU A 212 15.50 0.54 -16.74
CA GLU A 212 15.20 -0.16 -18.00
C GLU A 212 14.40 -1.45 -17.79
N SER A 213 14.38 -1.98 -16.55
CA SER A 213 13.60 -3.15 -16.19
C SER A 213 12.17 -2.81 -15.75
N ILE A 214 11.77 -1.52 -15.76
CA ILE A 214 10.40 -1.11 -15.49
C ILE A 214 9.51 -1.42 -16.70
N GLY A 215 8.56 -2.32 -16.52
CA GLY A 215 7.60 -2.65 -17.57
C GLY A 215 7.04 -4.05 -17.42
N LYS A 216 6.73 -4.68 -18.54
CA LYS A 216 6.27 -6.08 -18.57
C LYS A 216 7.43 -6.99 -18.16
N LEU A 217 7.19 -7.86 -17.19
CA LEU A 217 8.20 -8.76 -16.63
C LEU A 217 8.92 -9.58 -17.71
N ASP A 218 8.17 -10.26 -18.58
CA ASP A 218 8.73 -11.14 -19.62
C ASP A 218 9.68 -10.42 -20.57
N ALA A 219 9.47 -9.12 -20.80
CA ALA A 219 10.30 -8.32 -21.70
C ALA A 219 11.63 -7.89 -21.08
N HIS A 220 11.74 -7.90 -19.75
CA HIS A 220 12.84 -7.27 -19.03
C HIS A 220 13.56 -8.20 -18.04
N ILE A 221 13.02 -9.39 -17.76
CA ILE A 221 13.59 -10.32 -16.78
C ILE A 221 15.03 -10.74 -17.11
N GLU A 222 15.37 -10.86 -18.39
CA GLU A 222 16.72 -11.25 -18.82
C GLU A 222 17.75 -10.16 -18.48
N ASN A 223 17.38 -8.88 -18.50
CA ASN A 223 18.28 -7.79 -18.10
C ASN A 223 18.71 -7.94 -16.63
N LEU A 224 17.79 -8.38 -15.77
CA LEU A 224 18.06 -8.63 -14.35
C LEU A 224 18.91 -9.89 -14.12
N LYS A 225 18.84 -10.89 -15.00
CA LYS A 225 19.63 -12.12 -14.90
C LYS A 225 21.07 -11.94 -15.37
N VAL A 226 21.28 -11.18 -16.43
CA VAL A 226 22.59 -11.04 -17.09
C VAL A 226 23.48 -10.03 -16.36
N PHE A 227 22.91 -8.96 -15.82
CA PHE A 227 23.69 -7.93 -15.15
C PHE A 227 24.23 -8.40 -13.80
N LYS A 228 25.50 -8.10 -13.51
CA LYS A 228 26.15 -8.41 -12.24
C LYS A 228 25.96 -7.26 -11.26
N PHE A 229 24.98 -7.38 -10.38
CA PHE A 229 24.71 -6.36 -9.38
C PHE A 229 25.70 -6.42 -8.20
N PRO A 230 25.88 -5.30 -7.49
CA PRO A 230 26.56 -5.29 -6.20
C PRO A 230 25.90 -6.25 -5.18
N LYS A 231 26.65 -6.66 -4.17
CA LYS A 231 26.34 -7.84 -3.33
C LYS A 231 24.92 -7.84 -2.74
N GLN A 232 24.50 -6.77 -2.05
CA GLN A 232 23.18 -6.73 -1.41
C GLN A 232 22.05 -6.62 -2.44
N THR A 233 22.29 -5.86 -3.50
CA THR A 233 21.36 -5.68 -4.62
C THR A 233 21.14 -7.01 -5.36
N GLN A 234 22.21 -7.77 -5.59
CA GLN A 234 22.14 -9.10 -6.21
C GLN A 234 21.35 -10.09 -5.35
N ILE A 235 21.48 -10.03 -4.02
CA ILE A 235 20.70 -10.89 -3.11
C ILE A 235 19.21 -10.60 -3.26
N GLU A 236 18.80 -9.34 -3.28
CA GLU A 236 17.38 -8.97 -3.45
C GLU A 236 16.86 -9.38 -4.83
N ILE A 237 17.63 -9.18 -5.90
CA ILE A 237 17.24 -9.61 -7.26
C ILE A 237 17.11 -11.14 -7.32
N ASN A 238 18.04 -11.89 -6.75
CA ASN A 238 17.96 -13.35 -6.72
C ASN A 238 16.73 -13.83 -5.95
N LYS A 239 16.37 -13.18 -4.83
CA LYS A 239 15.14 -13.51 -4.09
C LYS A 239 13.90 -13.33 -4.97
N PHE A 240 13.83 -12.22 -5.70
CA PHE A 240 12.74 -11.94 -6.63
C PHE A 240 12.69 -12.96 -7.77
N LEU A 241 13.82 -13.24 -8.42
CA LEU A 241 13.88 -14.21 -9.52
C LEU A 241 13.49 -15.61 -9.07
N ASN A 242 13.83 -15.99 -7.83
CA ASN A 242 13.45 -17.28 -7.24
C ASN A 242 11.98 -17.34 -6.79
N SER A 243 11.28 -16.20 -6.71
CA SER A 243 9.86 -16.14 -6.32
C SER A 243 8.89 -16.09 -7.50
N LEU A 244 9.40 -15.95 -8.72
CA LEU A 244 8.62 -16.01 -9.97
C LEU A 244 8.31 -17.46 -10.36
#